data_AF-I4IRQ1-F1
#
_entry.id   AF-I4IRQ1-F1
#
_cell.length_a   1.000
_cell.length_b   1.000
_cell.length_c   1.000
_cell.angle_alpha   90.00
_cell.angle_beta   90.00
_cell.angle_gamma   90.00
#
_symmetry.space_group_name_H-M   'P 1'
#
loop_
_entity.id
_entity.type
_entity.pdbx_description
1 polymer ?
#
loop_
_entity_poly.entity_id
_entity_poly.type
_entity_poly.pdbx_seq_one_letter_code
_entity_poly.pdbx_strand_id
1 'polypeptide(L)'
;MSNVKIRLNFTTNLFTGILITFGIAISGIISQNSAVMATNIDNRITPNLSKTTKKTVAICIFGFCVDTPSLPTQIQNTIEQGASSIILQQFRSFLSNEIPISGTEHKLYPVTYSLFGEAFLPSKLYLNHFKDSHFIQSGDYQIPAHFYCTHVYTFNGSGNRYRLAKINGKMSQALSALYKRASLSEVPVQDIQKLSWSIQTGVSYHKLPESSQILVDQLIPEYRQNMNDSFMTNTINFYDNLSRQFSLPSLDKFLSNLGEIGTLVKALLRAREQVINTRLDYSTLANSFVIQQNLNLMGGIESTPWSQVNEQLSLRLIAPQGAMNDGIIQVRILRTNKQSKKVTSHRLFAMNTDINSFKLLTVNDNSVSSLPTAGELRNIISQLIGIPEANGHQAITASILSPPEIMSRTDRLGALQATKEFKPGTVGYGVYKAIEALYYGNEFLGGYGAFANKYSAEIGTFFQRSDIQELMKQPINSQANLLVAKAEFDYWTFVQNNPRSTAEDKEGARIALKFSPEVRAKLQVYYANGDYTRANLLIIKNYPGIIFH
;
A
#
# COMPACT_ATOMS: atom_id res chain seq x y z
N MET A 1 61.87 27.17 -62.11
CA MET A 1 61.60 27.20 -60.65
C MET A 1 60.25 26.54 -60.44
N SER A 2 60.02 25.58 -59.54
CA SER A 2 60.95 24.87 -58.63
C SER A 2 60.83 23.35 -58.80
N ASN A 3 61.66 22.58 -58.09
CA ASN A 3 61.76 21.11 -58.14
C ASN A 3 61.35 20.50 -56.77
N VAL A 4 61.72 19.24 -56.48
CA VAL A 4 61.55 18.48 -55.20
C VAL A 4 60.15 17.85 -55.03
N LYS A 5 59.92 16.52 -54.93
CA LYS A 5 60.74 15.28 -54.84
C LYS A 5 61.21 14.82 -53.42
N ILE A 6 60.69 13.66 -52.97
CA ILE A 6 61.21 12.71 -51.93
C ILE A 6 60.78 12.90 -50.45
N ARG A 7 60.77 11.78 -49.71
CA ARG A 7 60.25 11.53 -48.34
C ARG A 7 61.32 11.65 -47.23
N LEU A 8 60.89 11.96 -46.00
CA LEU A 8 61.30 11.35 -44.70
C LEU A 8 60.11 11.57 -43.72
N ASN A 9 59.62 10.68 -42.84
CA ASN A 9 60.16 9.69 -41.85
C ASN A 9 60.68 10.28 -40.53
N PHE A 10 60.01 9.93 -39.40
CA PHE A 10 60.44 10.03 -37.98
C PHE A 10 60.73 11.46 -37.46
N THR A 11 60.37 11.95 -36.26
CA THR A 11 59.90 11.45 -34.93
C THR A 11 58.92 12.48 -34.30
N THR A 12 58.26 12.39 -33.11
CA THR A 12 57.82 11.34 -32.14
C THR A 12 56.80 11.95 -31.15
N ASN A 13 55.98 11.10 -30.50
CA ASN A 13 55.39 11.23 -29.14
C ASN A 13 54.59 12.50 -28.72
N LEU A 14 53.27 12.32 -28.57
CA LEU A 14 52.61 12.45 -27.25
C LEU A 14 51.32 11.61 -27.19
N PHE A 15 50.90 11.22 -25.97
CA PHE A 15 49.65 10.51 -25.64
C PHE A 15 49.38 9.13 -26.26
N THR A 16 50.21 8.16 -25.86
CA THR A 16 49.66 6.91 -25.30
C THR A 16 49.10 7.18 -23.89
N GLY A 17 47.96 6.59 -23.53
CA GLY A 17 47.45 6.64 -22.16
C GLY A 17 45.98 6.23 -21.99
N ILE A 18 45.73 5.29 -21.06
CA ILE A 18 44.41 4.92 -20.50
C ILE A 18 43.37 4.39 -21.52
N LEU A 19 43.43 3.08 -21.82
CA LEU A 19 42.25 2.31 -22.25
C LEU A 19 42.31 0.83 -21.78
N ILE A 20 42.64 0.62 -20.50
CA ILE A 20 42.49 -0.68 -19.81
C ILE A 20 42.01 -0.44 -18.37
N THR A 21 40.79 -0.89 -18.07
CA THR A 21 40.37 -1.60 -16.82
C THR A 21 38.84 -1.77 -16.82
N PHE A 22 38.34 -2.87 -16.24
CA PHE A 22 36.91 -3.27 -16.14
C PHE A 22 36.16 -3.39 -17.49
N GLY A 23 35.78 -4.57 -17.99
CA GLY A 23 35.99 -5.93 -17.49
C GLY A 23 34.71 -6.59 -16.96
N ILE A 24 34.01 -7.32 -17.84
CA ILE A 24 33.05 -8.37 -17.48
C ILE A 24 33.41 -9.60 -18.34
N ALA A 25 33.60 -10.75 -17.70
CA ALA A 25 33.81 -12.01 -18.38
C ALA A 25 32.47 -12.74 -18.61
N ILE A 26 32.32 -13.38 -19.76
CA ILE A 26 31.30 -14.41 -19.99
C ILE A 26 32.07 -15.71 -20.27
N SER A 27 32.14 -16.57 -19.26
CA SER A 27 32.87 -17.84 -19.30
C SER A 27 32.05 -18.90 -18.58
N GLY A 28 31.83 -20.05 -19.24
CA GLY A 28 30.88 -21.07 -18.81
C GLY A 28 29.53 -20.93 -19.54
N ILE A 29 28.94 -21.97 -20.12
CA ILE A 29 29.29 -23.39 -20.10
C ILE A 29 29.21 -23.96 -21.53
N ILE A 30 30.24 -24.73 -21.92
CA ILE A 30 30.15 -25.70 -23.04
C ILE A 30 30.21 -27.10 -22.42
N SER A 31 29.08 -27.82 -22.43
CA SER A 31 28.97 -29.26 -22.17
C SER A 31 27.50 -29.68 -22.35
N GLN A 32 27.10 -30.80 -22.95
CA GLN A 32 27.76 -31.78 -23.83
C GLN A 32 26.62 -32.54 -24.54
N ASN A 33 26.77 -32.86 -25.83
CA ASN A 33 26.45 -34.18 -26.43
C ASN A 33 26.55 -34.16 -27.96
N SER A 34 26.92 -35.31 -28.54
CA SER A 34 27.36 -35.43 -29.93
C SER A 34 26.54 -36.47 -30.71
N ALA A 35 26.06 -36.08 -31.89
CA ALA A 35 25.75 -36.92 -33.05
C ALA A 35 25.60 -35.95 -34.24
N VAL A 36 26.41 -35.93 -35.30
CA VAL A 36 27.01 -37.03 -36.08
C VAL A 36 25.97 -37.97 -36.66
N MET A 37 25.39 -37.57 -37.78
CA MET A 37 25.59 -38.31 -39.02
C MET A 37 25.62 -37.35 -40.21
N ALA A 38 26.56 -37.57 -41.12
CA ALA A 38 26.62 -36.90 -42.41
C ALA A 38 26.50 -37.97 -43.51
N THR A 39 25.65 -37.74 -44.50
CA THR A 39 25.57 -38.53 -45.73
C THR A 39 25.72 -37.60 -46.92
N ASN A 40 26.64 -37.93 -47.81
CA ASN A 40 27.16 -37.04 -48.86
C ASN A 40 26.85 -37.63 -50.24
N ILE A 41 26.14 -36.88 -51.10
CA ILE A 41 25.92 -37.22 -52.52
C ILE A 41 26.04 -35.96 -53.40
N ASP A 42 27.28 -35.51 -53.52
CA ASP A 42 28.03 -35.47 -54.78
C ASP A 42 27.37 -35.03 -56.13
N ASN A 43 27.97 -33.96 -56.69
CA ASN A 43 28.39 -33.77 -58.10
C ASN A 43 27.46 -33.31 -59.27
N ARG A 44 27.87 -32.15 -59.84
CA ARG A 44 27.89 -31.72 -61.27
C ARG A 44 26.59 -31.27 -61.98
N ILE A 45 26.60 -30.01 -62.45
CA ILE A 45 26.79 -29.62 -63.87
C ILE A 45 27.00 -28.09 -63.97
N THR A 46 27.78 -27.62 -64.95
CA THR A 46 27.84 -26.22 -65.41
C THR A 46 27.81 -26.20 -66.94
N PRO A 47 27.23 -25.15 -67.59
CA PRO A 47 28.06 -24.04 -68.06
C PRO A 47 27.39 -22.64 -68.12
N ASN A 48 28.24 -21.60 -68.08
CA ASN A 48 28.14 -20.25 -68.70
C ASN A 48 26.78 -19.72 -69.22
N LEU A 49 26.38 -18.49 -68.81
CA LEU A 49 26.81 -17.23 -69.47
C LEU A 49 26.34 -15.95 -68.72
N SER A 50 26.84 -14.79 -69.19
CA SER A 50 26.44 -13.39 -68.89
C SER A 50 26.93 -12.75 -67.58
N LYS A 51 27.36 -11.48 -67.67
CA LYS A 51 27.84 -10.65 -66.56
C LYS A 51 26.75 -9.68 -66.12
N THR A 52 26.42 -9.67 -64.83
CA THR A 52 25.81 -8.52 -64.15
C THR A 52 26.60 -8.22 -62.87
N THR A 53 26.98 -6.97 -62.67
CA THR A 53 27.83 -6.51 -61.56
C THR A 53 27.10 -6.51 -60.21
N LYS A 54 27.03 -7.68 -59.58
CA LYS A 54 26.65 -7.79 -58.15
C LYS A 54 27.73 -7.15 -57.28
N LYS A 55 27.34 -6.31 -56.33
CA LYS A 55 28.21 -5.94 -55.20
C LYS A 55 28.25 -7.14 -54.24
N THR A 56 29.37 -7.86 -54.21
CA THR A 56 29.63 -8.86 -53.18
C THR A 56 29.96 -8.17 -51.87
N VAL A 57 29.31 -8.60 -50.78
CA VAL A 57 29.69 -8.27 -49.40
C VAL A 57 30.14 -9.58 -48.78
N ALA A 58 31.45 -9.74 -48.63
CA ALA A 58 32.01 -10.95 -48.02
C ALA A 58 31.76 -10.95 -46.51
N ILE A 59 31.17 -12.04 -46.00
CA ILE A 59 31.19 -12.35 -44.57
C ILE A 59 32.24 -13.44 -44.37
N CYS A 60 33.21 -13.18 -43.51
CA CYS A 60 34.30 -14.11 -43.22
C CYS A 60 34.21 -14.56 -41.75
N ILE A 61 34.24 -15.87 -41.52
CA ILE A 61 34.16 -16.47 -40.18
C ILE A 61 35.29 -17.49 -40.07
N PHE A 62 36.09 -17.42 -39.00
CA PHE A 62 37.28 -18.25 -38.77
C PHE A 62 38.25 -18.34 -39.98
N GLY A 63 38.51 -17.21 -40.63
CA GLY A 63 39.55 -17.09 -41.66
C GLY A 63 39.17 -17.54 -43.06
N PHE A 64 37.98 -18.13 -43.25
CA PHE A 64 37.43 -18.44 -44.57
C PHE A 64 36.33 -17.43 -44.92
N CYS A 65 36.37 -16.94 -46.16
CA CYS A 65 35.35 -16.08 -46.76
C CYS A 65 34.65 -16.87 -47.86
N VAL A 66 33.31 -16.83 -47.90
CA VAL A 66 32.51 -17.57 -48.89
C VAL A 66 31.53 -16.61 -49.56
N ASP A 67 31.49 -16.59 -50.89
CA ASP A 67 30.49 -15.83 -51.65
C ASP A 67 29.10 -16.43 -51.43
N THR A 68 28.32 -15.83 -50.53
CA THR A 68 26.95 -16.27 -50.25
C THR A 68 26.01 -15.90 -51.40
N PRO A 69 25.25 -16.85 -51.99
CA PRO A 69 24.13 -16.50 -52.85
C PRO A 69 23.07 -15.75 -52.02
N SER A 70 22.31 -14.88 -52.68
CA SER A 70 21.19 -14.16 -52.06
C SER A 70 20.18 -15.16 -51.47
N LEU A 71 19.94 -15.08 -50.16
CA LEU A 71 19.06 -15.98 -49.43
C LEU A 71 17.65 -16.03 -50.05
N PRO A 72 17.00 -17.22 -50.10
CA PRO A 72 15.58 -17.31 -50.40
C PRO A 72 14.77 -16.46 -49.42
N THR A 73 13.82 -15.67 -49.94
CA THR A 73 13.01 -14.71 -49.16
C THR A 73 12.27 -15.35 -47.98
N GLN A 74 11.95 -16.65 -48.03
CA GLN A 74 11.39 -17.37 -46.88
C GLN A 74 12.33 -17.38 -45.67
N ILE A 75 13.63 -17.64 -45.84
CA ILE A 75 14.60 -17.64 -44.73
C ILE A 75 14.80 -16.22 -44.21
N GLN A 76 14.82 -15.23 -45.11
CA GLN A 76 14.93 -13.82 -44.74
C GLN A 76 13.72 -13.36 -43.92
N ASN A 77 12.49 -13.72 -44.33
CA ASN A 77 11.28 -13.51 -43.54
C ASN A 77 11.33 -14.20 -42.17
N THR A 78 11.88 -15.43 -42.07
CA THR A 78 12.04 -16.11 -40.77
C THR A 78 13.04 -15.41 -39.86
N ILE A 79 14.13 -14.88 -40.40
CA ILE A 79 15.13 -14.07 -39.65
C ILE A 79 14.51 -12.74 -39.20
N GLU A 80 13.76 -12.05 -40.05
CA GLU A 80 13.06 -10.80 -39.71
C GLU A 80 11.96 -11.03 -38.66
N GLN A 81 11.20 -12.12 -38.74
CA GLN A 81 10.21 -12.52 -37.73
C GLN A 81 10.87 -12.92 -36.40
N GLY A 82 12.01 -13.63 -36.44
CA GLY A 82 12.79 -13.98 -35.26
C GLY A 82 13.44 -12.77 -34.57
N ALA A 83 14.02 -11.85 -35.34
CA ALA A 83 14.54 -10.59 -34.82
C ALA A 83 13.41 -9.75 -34.21
N SER A 84 12.26 -9.64 -34.89
CA SER A 84 11.08 -8.95 -34.39
C SER A 84 10.58 -9.52 -33.06
N SER A 85 10.49 -10.86 -32.91
CA SER A 85 10.04 -11.47 -31.66
C SER A 85 11.02 -11.24 -30.49
N ILE A 86 12.33 -11.29 -30.75
CA ILE A 86 13.38 -10.97 -29.75
C ILE A 86 13.30 -9.49 -29.34
N ILE A 87 13.15 -8.57 -30.29
CA ILE A 87 13.03 -7.12 -30.01
C ILE A 87 11.75 -6.83 -29.21
N LEU A 88 10.63 -7.45 -29.55
CA LEU A 88 9.37 -7.37 -28.79
C LEU A 88 9.54 -7.92 -27.36
N GLN A 89 10.25 -9.04 -27.19
CA GLN A 89 10.52 -9.62 -25.86
C GLN A 89 11.48 -8.73 -25.04
N GLN A 90 12.51 -8.17 -25.65
CA GLN A 90 13.44 -7.25 -25.01
C GLN A 90 12.72 -5.96 -24.55
N PHE A 91 11.83 -5.42 -25.38
CA PHE A 91 11.02 -4.25 -25.01
C PHE A 91 9.99 -4.57 -23.92
N ARG A 92 9.36 -5.76 -23.95
CA ARG A 92 8.50 -6.23 -22.84
C ARG A 92 9.27 -6.34 -21.52
N SER A 93 10.48 -6.88 -21.56
CA SER A 93 11.37 -6.99 -20.40
C SER A 93 11.73 -5.61 -19.84
N PHE A 94 12.19 -4.70 -20.69
CA PHE A 94 12.44 -3.29 -20.32
C PHE A 94 11.21 -2.65 -19.66
N LEU A 95 10.05 -2.71 -20.31
CA LEU A 95 8.79 -2.14 -19.77
C LEU A 95 8.41 -2.75 -18.42
N SER A 96 8.58 -4.06 -18.24
CA SER A 96 8.23 -4.74 -16.98
C SER A 96 9.03 -4.24 -15.77
N ASN A 97 10.22 -3.66 -16.01
CA ASN A 97 11.07 -3.06 -14.99
C ASN A 97 10.83 -1.55 -14.83
N GLU A 98 10.50 -0.84 -15.91
CA GLU A 98 10.35 0.64 -15.91
C GLU A 98 8.93 1.15 -15.62
N ILE A 99 7.87 0.36 -15.85
CA ILE A 99 6.48 0.77 -15.59
C ILE A 99 6.30 1.19 -14.11
N PRO A 100 5.84 2.43 -13.82
CA PRO A 100 5.72 2.91 -12.44
C PRO A 100 4.77 2.08 -11.58
N ILE A 101 3.63 1.68 -12.15
CA ILE A 101 2.63 0.84 -11.50
C ILE A 101 2.05 -0.20 -12.46
N SER A 102 2.07 -1.47 -12.04
CA SER A 102 1.59 -2.64 -12.80
C SER A 102 0.49 -3.38 -12.02
N GLY A 103 -0.66 -3.53 -12.67
CA GLY A 103 -1.75 -4.40 -12.25
C GLY A 103 -1.54 -5.75 -12.92
N THR A 104 -1.51 -6.82 -12.14
CA THR A 104 -1.21 -8.17 -12.62
C THR A 104 -2.21 -9.14 -12.02
N GLU A 105 -3.04 -9.76 -12.85
CA GLU A 105 -3.98 -10.79 -12.38
C GLU A 105 -3.22 -11.98 -11.75
N HIS A 106 -1.98 -12.22 -12.19
CA HIS A 106 -1.04 -13.19 -11.62
C HIS A 106 -0.47 -12.80 -10.23
N LYS A 107 -0.89 -11.67 -9.62
CA LYS A 107 -0.52 -11.26 -8.25
C LYS A 107 -1.73 -10.98 -7.35
N LEU A 108 -2.92 -11.43 -7.75
CA LEU A 108 -4.09 -11.47 -6.87
C LEU A 108 -3.84 -12.44 -5.71
N TYR A 109 -4.26 -12.05 -4.51
CA TYR A 109 -4.31 -12.94 -3.36
C TYR A 109 -5.40 -14.01 -3.56
N PRO A 110 -5.27 -15.22 -2.98
CA PRO A 110 -6.31 -16.24 -3.01
C PRO A 110 -7.66 -15.69 -2.50
N VAL A 111 -8.73 -15.98 -3.25
CA VAL A 111 -10.05 -15.38 -3.04
C VAL A 111 -11.02 -16.42 -2.46
N THR A 112 -11.79 -16.04 -1.44
CA THR A 112 -12.89 -16.85 -0.89
C THR A 112 -14.16 -16.03 -0.68
N TYR A 113 -15.32 -16.67 -0.85
CA TYR A 113 -16.63 -16.07 -0.59
C TYR A 113 -17.12 -16.36 0.84
N SER A 114 -16.62 -17.41 1.49
CA SER A 114 -16.85 -17.72 2.89
C SER A 114 -15.55 -17.63 3.68
N LEU A 115 -15.58 -16.93 4.83
CA LEU A 115 -14.45 -16.91 5.74
C LEU A 115 -14.34 -18.24 6.51
N PHE A 116 -13.12 -18.62 6.86
CA PHE A 116 -12.87 -19.69 7.81
C PHE A 116 -13.23 -19.24 9.23
N GLY A 117 -13.86 -20.13 10.01
CA GLY A 117 -14.33 -19.85 11.37
C GLY A 117 -15.81 -19.44 11.44
N GLU A 118 -16.16 -18.65 12.45
CA GLU A 118 -17.53 -18.22 12.74
C GLU A 118 -18.02 -17.10 11.81
N ALA A 119 -19.27 -16.65 11.96
CA ALA A 119 -19.82 -15.50 11.23
C ALA A 119 -18.96 -14.23 11.42
N PHE A 120 -18.98 -13.31 10.45
CA PHE A 120 -18.17 -12.08 10.52
C PHE A 120 -18.84 -11.05 11.45
N LEU A 121 -18.27 -10.81 12.63
CA LEU A 121 -18.84 -9.98 13.69
C LEU A 121 -17.89 -8.82 14.07
N PRO A 122 -17.76 -7.80 13.21
CA PRO A 122 -16.70 -6.81 13.31
C PRO A 122 -16.87 -5.79 14.43
N SER A 123 -15.75 -5.49 15.09
CA SER A 123 -15.55 -4.30 15.93
C SER A 123 -14.90 -3.16 15.12
N LYS A 124 -15.12 -1.89 15.50
CA LYS A 124 -14.48 -0.75 14.82
C LYS A 124 -13.05 -0.55 15.31
N LEU A 125 -12.08 -0.54 14.40
CA LEU A 125 -10.65 -0.46 14.72
C LEU A 125 -10.01 0.79 14.11
N TYR A 126 -9.76 1.80 14.94
CA TYR A 126 -8.99 2.99 14.55
C TYR A 126 -7.49 2.68 14.59
N LEU A 127 -6.99 1.99 13.57
CA LEU A 127 -5.64 1.41 13.56
C LEU A 127 -4.53 2.45 13.84
N ASN A 128 -4.67 3.69 13.35
CA ASN A 128 -3.72 4.79 13.57
C ASN A 128 -3.58 5.24 15.04
N HIS A 129 -4.56 4.94 15.90
CA HIS A 129 -4.47 5.22 17.34
C HIS A 129 -3.40 4.37 18.04
N PHE A 130 -3.04 3.22 17.47
CA PHE A 130 -2.07 2.29 18.04
C PHE A 130 -0.66 2.56 17.54
N LYS A 131 0.33 2.56 18.45
CA LYS A 131 1.78 2.60 18.11
C LYS A 131 2.18 1.41 17.24
N ASP A 132 3.16 1.55 16.34
CA ASP A 132 3.54 0.50 15.36
C ASP A 132 3.84 -0.87 16.00
N SER A 133 4.30 -0.93 17.25
CA SER A 133 4.60 -2.16 18.01
C SER A 133 3.43 -2.80 18.78
N HIS A 134 2.22 -2.24 18.72
CA HIS A 134 1.05 -2.80 19.42
C HIS A 134 0.48 -4.02 18.70
N PHE A 135 0.29 -5.15 19.39
CA PHE A 135 -0.28 -6.38 18.82
C PHE A 135 -1.81 -6.33 18.73
N ILE A 136 -2.34 -6.32 17.50
CA ILE A 136 -3.78 -6.42 17.24
C ILE A 136 -4.22 -7.85 17.57
N GLN A 137 -5.30 -8.01 18.34
CA GLN A 137 -5.76 -9.33 18.76
C GLN A 137 -6.43 -10.11 17.61
N SER A 138 -6.63 -11.42 17.82
CA SER A 138 -7.45 -12.23 16.91
C SER A 138 -8.92 -11.83 17.04
N GLY A 139 -9.58 -11.55 15.92
CA GLY A 139 -10.95 -11.07 15.88
C GLY A 139 -11.32 -10.47 14.51
N ASP A 140 -12.52 -9.91 14.44
CA ASP A 140 -13.06 -9.25 13.26
C ASP A 140 -13.07 -7.73 13.45
N TYR A 141 -12.67 -7.01 12.40
CA TYR A 141 -12.43 -5.58 12.46
C TYR A 141 -12.95 -4.84 11.21
N GLN A 142 -13.44 -3.62 11.43
CA GLN A 142 -13.72 -2.59 10.44
C GLN A 142 -12.78 -1.41 10.66
N ILE A 143 -11.85 -1.19 9.74
CA ILE A 143 -10.89 -0.08 9.77
C ILE A 143 -11.38 1.00 8.78
N PRO A 144 -11.71 2.22 9.25
CA PRO A 144 -12.06 3.33 8.37
C PRO A 144 -10.89 3.73 7.46
N ALA A 145 -11.16 4.00 6.19
CA ALA A 145 -10.15 4.30 5.18
C ALA A 145 -10.67 5.27 4.11
N HIS A 146 -9.76 6.02 3.48
CA HIS A 146 -10.02 6.79 2.27
C HIS A 146 -9.45 6.06 1.05
N PHE A 147 -10.23 5.95 -0.03
CA PHE A 147 -9.84 5.18 -1.21
C PHE A 147 -9.37 6.04 -2.38
N TYR A 148 -8.07 5.95 -2.68
CA TYR A 148 -7.44 6.70 -3.78
C TYR A 148 -7.64 6.01 -5.14
N CYS A 149 -7.92 6.82 -6.15
CA CYS A 149 -8.00 6.44 -7.56
C CYS A 149 -6.67 5.90 -8.09
N THR A 150 -6.69 4.68 -8.65
CA THR A 150 -5.63 4.14 -9.49
C THR A 150 -6.09 4.08 -10.95
N HIS A 151 -6.06 5.23 -11.62
CA HIS A 151 -6.62 5.45 -12.97
C HIS A 151 -6.10 4.44 -14.02
N VAL A 152 -4.87 3.97 -13.83
CA VAL A 152 -4.19 3.01 -14.71
C VAL A 152 -4.94 1.68 -14.89
N TYR A 153 -5.85 1.33 -13.97
CA TYR A 153 -6.70 0.12 -14.04
C TYR A 153 -8.17 0.49 -13.94
N THR A 154 -8.64 1.23 -14.96
CA THR A 154 -10.05 1.57 -15.17
C THR A 154 -10.67 0.60 -16.18
N PHE A 155 -11.80 -0.01 -15.83
CA PHE A 155 -12.56 -0.95 -16.65
C PHE A 155 -14.00 -0.43 -16.84
N ASN A 156 -14.67 -0.80 -17.93
CA ASN A 156 -16.02 -0.32 -18.25
C ASN A 156 -17.10 -1.10 -17.50
N GLY A 157 -17.08 -1.01 -16.17
CA GLY A 157 -17.93 -1.78 -15.28
C GLY A 157 -19.19 -1.09 -14.75
N SER A 158 -19.79 -1.76 -13.78
CA SER A 158 -21.06 -1.46 -13.12
C SER A 158 -21.04 -1.78 -11.61
N GLY A 159 -19.87 -1.92 -10.98
CA GLY A 159 -19.78 -2.31 -9.57
C GLY A 159 -18.46 -1.94 -8.87
N ASN A 160 -18.54 -1.80 -7.54
CA ASN A 160 -17.42 -1.48 -6.66
C ASN A 160 -17.02 -2.70 -5.79
N ARG A 161 -16.74 -3.82 -6.47
CA ARG A 161 -16.27 -5.08 -5.87
C ARG A 161 -14.80 -5.33 -6.22
N TYR A 162 -14.00 -5.73 -5.24
CA TYR A 162 -12.54 -5.73 -5.34
C TYR A 162 -11.91 -7.07 -4.91
N ARG A 163 -11.09 -7.65 -5.79
CA ARG A 163 -10.10 -8.69 -5.46
C ARG A 163 -8.79 -7.98 -5.10
N LEU A 164 -8.09 -8.42 -4.07
CA LEU A 164 -6.90 -7.70 -3.62
C LEU A 164 -5.63 -8.27 -4.24
N ALA A 165 -4.67 -7.39 -4.54
CA ALA A 165 -3.30 -7.73 -4.91
C ALA A 165 -2.33 -6.85 -4.12
N LYS A 166 -1.04 -7.19 -4.17
CA LYS A 166 0.03 -6.27 -3.76
C LYS A 166 0.38 -5.32 -4.91
N ILE A 167 0.46 -4.02 -4.62
CA ILE A 167 0.91 -2.99 -5.58
C ILE A 167 2.32 -3.30 -6.09
N ASN A 168 2.54 -3.18 -7.40
CA ASN A 168 3.73 -3.66 -8.10
C ASN A 168 4.18 -2.66 -9.17
N GLY A 169 5.44 -2.73 -9.63
CA GLY A 169 6.05 -1.77 -10.57
C GLY A 169 7.11 -0.87 -9.90
N LYS A 170 7.85 -0.09 -10.70
CA LYS A 170 9.05 0.66 -10.28
C LYS A 170 8.80 1.62 -9.12
N MET A 171 7.62 2.24 -9.06
CA MET A 171 7.24 3.22 -8.03
C MET A 171 6.28 2.67 -6.96
N SER A 172 6.04 1.35 -6.94
CA SER A 172 5.14 0.70 -5.98
C SER A 172 5.50 0.96 -4.52
N GLN A 173 6.80 0.98 -4.18
CA GLN A 173 7.28 1.29 -2.83
C GLN A 173 7.02 2.75 -2.43
N ALA A 174 7.27 3.70 -3.35
CA ALA A 174 7.01 5.12 -3.14
C ALA A 174 5.51 5.39 -2.90
N LEU A 175 4.63 4.78 -3.70
CA LEU A 175 3.18 4.84 -3.48
C LEU A 175 2.78 4.21 -2.14
N SER A 176 3.35 3.06 -1.79
CA SER A 176 3.08 2.39 -0.50
C SER A 176 3.51 3.22 0.71
N ALA A 177 4.62 3.94 0.60
CA ALA A 177 5.13 4.86 1.62
C ALA A 177 4.28 6.13 1.71
N LEU A 178 3.88 6.71 0.57
CA LEU A 178 2.97 7.85 0.47
C LEU A 178 1.65 7.54 1.19
N TYR A 179 0.99 6.43 0.87
CA TYR A 179 -0.28 6.06 1.53
C TYR A 179 -0.12 5.74 3.03
N LYS A 180 0.98 5.09 3.44
CA LYS A 180 1.24 4.86 4.88
C LYS A 180 1.39 6.19 5.63
N ARG A 181 2.12 7.15 5.07
CA ARG A 181 2.41 8.44 5.74
C ARG A 181 1.24 9.43 5.62
N ALA A 182 0.47 9.38 4.54
CA ALA A 182 -0.83 10.04 4.41
C ALA A 182 -1.85 9.54 5.45
N SER A 183 -1.77 8.27 5.85
CA SER A 183 -2.60 7.74 6.96
C SER A 183 -2.24 8.38 8.32
N LEU A 184 -1.06 9.01 8.44
CA LEU A 184 -0.50 9.52 9.69
C LEU A 184 -0.23 11.04 9.62
N SER A 185 -0.82 11.75 8.66
CA SER A 185 -0.65 13.19 8.48
C SER A 185 -2.00 13.88 8.23
N GLU A 186 -2.01 15.20 8.37
CA GLU A 186 -3.18 16.06 8.15
C GLU A 186 -3.25 16.59 6.70
N VAL A 187 -2.50 15.99 5.78
CA VAL A 187 -2.43 16.42 4.38
C VAL A 187 -3.76 16.11 3.67
N PRO A 188 -4.39 17.07 2.96
CA PRO A 188 -5.66 16.83 2.29
C PRO A 188 -5.60 15.66 1.29
N VAL A 189 -6.61 14.81 1.32
CA VAL A 189 -6.71 13.61 0.45
C VAL A 189 -6.61 13.97 -1.04
N GLN A 190 -7.05 15.17 -1.41
CA GLN A 190 -6.99 15.74 -2.76
C GLN A 190 -5.55 15.97 -3.23
N ASP A 191 -4.65 16.37 -2.33
CA ASP A 191 -3.23 16.58 -2.61
C ASP A 191 -2.46 15.26 -2.68
N ILE A 192 -2.77 14.31 -1.78
CA ILE A 192 -2.26 12.94 -1.86
C ILE A 192 -2.67 12.28 -3.19
N GLN A 193 -3.90 12.51 -3.66
CA GLN A 193 -4.35 11.98 -4.95
C GLN A 193 -3.59 12.58 -6.15
N LYS A 194 -3.39 13.90 -6.17
CA LYS A 194 -2.61 14.60 -7.20
C LYS A 194 -1.18 14.06 -7.28
N LEU A 195 -0.50 13.94 -6.14
CA LEU A 195 0.84 13.37 -6.08
C LEU A 195 0.84 11.88 -6.49
N SER A 196 -0.15 11.10 -6.05
CA SER A 196 -0.30 9.70 -6.44
C SER A 196 -0.45 9.53 -7.95
N TRP A 197 -1.34 10.28 -8.62
CA TRP A 197 -1.47 10.24 -10.08
C TRP A 197 -0.17 10.64 -10.80
N SER A 198 0.56 11.61 -10.26
CA SER A 198 1.87 12.02 -10.80
C SER A 198 2.90 10.89 -10.75
N ILE A 199 2.98 10.16 -9.63
CA ILE A 199 3.86 9.01 -9.44
C ILE A 199 3.41 7.83 -10.30
N GLN A 200 2.11 7.50 -10.33
CA GLN A 200 1.53 6.44 -11.16
C GLN A 200 1.85 6.62 -12.65
N THR A 201 1.85 7.86 -13.14
CA THR A 201 2.07 8.19 -14.56
C THR A 201 3.52 8.48 -14.92
N GLY A 202 4.44 8.51 -13.95
CA GLY A 202 5.86 8.77 -14.20
C GLY A 202 6.16 10.22 -14.61
N VAL A 203 5.49 11.18 -13.97
CA VAL A 203 5.92 12.59 -13.95
C VAL A 203 7.16 12.70 -13.07
N SER A 204 8.23 13.31 -13.60
CA SER A 204 9.47 13.45 -12.83
C SER A 204 9.39 14.59 -11.81
N TYR A 205 10.17 14.49 -10.73
CA TYR A 205 10.18 15.41 -9.60
C TYR A 205 10.24 16.89 -10.03
N HIS A 206 11.16 17.24 -10.92
CA HIS A 206 11.34 18.60 -11.45
C HIS A 206 10.19 19.10 -12.36
N LYS A 207 9.21 18.25 -12.68
CA LYS A 207 7.98 18.61 -13.41
C LYS A 207 6.73 18.63 -12.50
N LEU A 208 6.88 18.30 -11.23
CA LEU A 208 5.82 18.50 -10.24
C LEU A 208 5.66 20.00 -9.90
N PRO A 209 4.44 20.49 -9.65
CA PRO A 209 4.23 21.78 -8.99
C PRO A 209 4.93 21.83 -7.62
N GLU A 210 5.29 23.03 -7.17
CA GLU A 210 5.98 23.25 -5.89
C GLU A 210 5.29 22.59 -4.69
N SER A 211 3.95 22.69 -4.60
CA SER A 211 3.17 22.01 -3.55
C SER A 211 3.30 20.48 -3.58
N SER A 212 3.43 19.88 -4.76
CA SER A 212 3.67 18.43 -4.90
C SER A 212 5.14 18.06 -4.66
N GLN A 213 6.09 18.95 -4.93
CA GLN A 213 7.50 18.79 -4.54
C GLN A 213 7.67 18.81 -3.01
N ILE A 214 7.03 19.77 -2.33
CA ILE A 214 6.99 19.85 -0.86
C ILE A 214 6.41 18.56 -0.26
N LEU A 215 5.35 18.01 -0.84
CA LEU A 215 4.78 16.74 -0.38
C LEU A 215 5.67 15.52 -0.67
N VAL A 216 6.50 15.54 -1.71
CA VAL A 216 7.55 14.53 -1.90
C VAL A 216 8.60 14.66 -0.80
N ASP A 217 9.14 15.85 -0.55
CA ASP A 217 10.17 16.07 0.48
C ASP A 217 9.66 15.83 1.91
N GLN A 218 8.37 16.07 2.18
CA GLN A 218 7.75 15.81 3.47
C GLN A 218 7.37 14.33 3.67
N LEU A 219 6.76 13.69 2.66
CA LEU A 219 6.14 12.36 2.83
C LEU A 219 6.94 11.22 2.22
N ILE A 220 7.78 11.43 1.19
CA ILE A 220 8.57 10.38 0.53
C ILE A 220 9.97 10.86 0.08
N PRO A 221 10.75 11.57 0.93
CA PRO A 221 12.03 12.15 0.53
C PRO A 221 13.05 11.11 0.06
N GLU A 222 13.00 9.88 0.58
CA GLU A 222 13.90 8.80 0.18
C GLU A 222 13.64 8.32 -1.26
N TYR A 223 12.44 8.55 -1.79
CA TYR A 223 12.06 8.17 -3.16
C TYR A 223 12.23 9.30 -4.19
N ARG A 224 12.63 10.51 -3.76
CA ARG A 224 12.82 11.67 -4.65
C ARG A 224 13.76 11.38 -5.82
N GLN A 225 14.87 10.66 -5.57
CA GLN A 225 15.81 10.30 -6.63
C GLN A 225 15.20 9.34 -7.66
N ASN A 226 14.35 8.40 -7.24
CA ASN A 226 13.63 7.50 -8.15
C ASN A 226 12.62 8.24 -9.03
N MET A 227 12.21 9.46 -8.64
CA MET A 227 11.36 10.34 -9.43
C MET A 227 12.13 11.27 -10.39
N ASN A 228 13.46 11.23 -10.46
CA ASN A 228 14.18 12.06 -11.43
C ASN A 228 14.00 11.53 -12.87
N ASP A 229 13.97 10.21 -13.03
CA ASP A 229 13.81 9.54 -14.32
C ASP A 229 12.35 9.51 -14.76
N SER A 230 12.03 10.24 -15.83
CA SER A 230 10.70 10.22 -16.46
C SER A 230 10.51 8.92 -17.24
N PHE A 231 9.57 8.07 -16.81
CA PHE A 231 9.20 6.79 -17.44
C PHE A 231 9.00 6.91 -18.97
N MET A 232 8.32 7.97 -19.40
CA MET A 232 8.13 8.31 -20.82
C MET A 232 9.46 8.53 -21.55
N THR A 233 10.39 9.23 -20.92
CA THR A 233 11.72 9.55 -21.48
C THR A 233 12.55 8.30 -21.63
N ASN A 234 12.57 7.42 -20.61
CA ASN A 234 13.25 6.14 -20.67
C ASN A 234 12.66 5.26 -21.78
N THR A 235 11.33 5.21 -21.89
CA THR A 235 10.62 4.43 -22.92
C THR A 235 10.91 4.91 -24.34
N ILE A 236 10.92 6.23 -24.57
CA ILE A 236 11.26 6.81 -25.88
C ILE A 236 12.73 6.57 -26.21
N ASN A 237 13.65 6.86 -25.28
CA ASN A 237 15.09 6.65 -25.51
C ASN A 237 15.44 5.19 -25.81
N PHE A 238 14.82 4.24 -25.10
CA PHE A 238 15.00 2.81 -25.35
C PHE A 238 14.42 2.39 -26.70
N TYR A 239 13.26 2.94 -27.07
CA TYR A 239 12.66 2.69 -28.39
C TYR A 239 13.50 3.23 -29.54
N ASP A 240 13.95 4.49 -29.45
CA ASP A 240 14.73 5.14 -30.49
C ASP A 240 16.07 4.43 -30.75
N ASN A 241 16.71 3.92 -29.69
CA ASN A 241 17.94 3.14 -29.81
C ASN A 241 17.71 1.83 -30.60
N LEU A 242 16.62 1.11 -30.34
CA LEU A 242 16.24 -0.08 -31.11
C LEU A 242 15.81 0.28 -32.55
N SER A 243 15.05 1.37 -32.71
CA SER A 243 14.54 1.81 -34.02
C SER A 243 15.67 2.18 -34.98
N ARG A 244 16.71 2.85 -34.49
CA ARG A 244 17.95 3.14 -35.24
C ARG A 244 18.73 1.90 -35.68
N GLN A 245 18.59 0.78 -34.97
CA GLN A 245 19.31 -0.47 -35.25
C GLN A 245 18.51 -1.42 -36.16
N PHE A 246 17.18 -1.44 -36.04
CA PHE A 246 16.31 -2.47 -36.62
C PHE A 246 15.16 -1.95 -37.49
N SER A 247 15.18 -0.66 -37.88
CA SER A 247 14.17 -0.04 -38.77
C SER A 247 12.72 -0.26 -38.33
N LEU A 248 12.47 -0.06 -37.03
CA LEU A 248 11.17 -0.29 -36.41
C LEU A 248 10.12 0.74 -36.87
N PRO A 249 8.80 0.44 -36.73
CA PRO A 249 7.73 1.39 -37.05
C PRO A 249 7.68 2.60 -36.09
N SER A 250 6.58 3.37 -36.07
CA SER A 250 6.35 4.34 -35.00
C SER A 250 6.16 3.64 -33.64
N LEU A 251 6.56 4.30 -32.54
CA LEU A 251 6.37 3.79 -31.18
C LEU A 251 4.92 3.39 -30.91
N ASP A 252 3.93 4.18 -31.36
CA ASP A 252 2.52 3.82 -31.18
C ASP A 252 2.16 2.50 -31.88
N LYS A 253 2.60 2.30 -33.14
CA LYS A 253 2.35 1.06 -33.88
C LYS A 253 3.10 -0.12 -33.26
N PHE A 254 4.30 0.09 -32.74
CA PHE A 254 5.04 -0.95 -32.02
C PHE A 254 4.36 -1.34 -30.71
N LEU A 255 3.91 -0.35 -29.90
CA LEU A 255 3.16 -0.60 -28.67
C LEU A 255 1.87 -1.39 -28.94
N SER A 256 1.15 -1.15 -30.05
CA SER A 256 -0.02 -1.95 -30.44
C SER A 256 0.30 -3.45 -30.56
N ASN A 257 1.51 -3.81 -31.02
CA ASN A 257 1.92 -5.19 -31.23
C ASN A 257 2.34 -5.91 -29.93
N LEU A 258 2.46 -5.19 -28.79
CA LEU A 258 2.86 -5.79 -27.52
C LEU A 258 1.70 -6.44 -26.75
N GLY A 259 0.45 -6.22 -27.14
CA GLY A 259 -0.74 -6.66 -26.42
C GLY A 259 -1.03 -5.79 -25.19
N GLU A 260 -1.54 -6.40 -24.11
CA GLU A 260 -2.01 -5.71 -22.89
C GLU A 260 -0.98 -4.73 -22.30
N ILE A 261 0.29 -5.12 -22.21
CA ILE A 261 1.37 -4.25 -21.72
C ILE A 261 1.57 -3.02 -22.63
N GLY A 262 1.32 -3.15 -23.93
CA GLY A 262 1.33 -2.03 -24.87
C GLY A 262 0.15 -1.08 -24.65
N THR A 263 -1.05 -1.62 -24.45
CA THR A 263 -2.26 -0.84 -24.09
C THR A 263 -2.05 -0.09 -22.77
N LEU A 264 -1.50 -0.75 -21.75
CA LEU A 264 -1.12 -0.17 -20.46
C LEU A 264 -0.14 1.00 -20.63
N VAL A 265 0.93 0.83 -21.41
CA VAL A 265 1.90 1.91 -21.66
C VAL A 265 1.25 3.08 -22.40
N LYS A 266 0.40 2.83 -23.40
CA LYS A 266 -0.36 3.91 -24.07
C LYS A 266 -1.29 4.66 -23.11
N ALA A 267 -1.94 3.97 -22.18
CA ALA A 267 -2.78 4.60 -21.15
C ALA A 267 -1.94 5.46 -20.20
N LEU A 268 -0.82 4.93 -19.68
CA LEU A 268 0.12 5.66 -18.83
C LEU A 268 0.66 6.93 -19.49
N LEU A 269 1.06 6.86 -20.76
CA LEU A 269 1.57 8.01 -21.51
C LEU A 269 0.48 9.10 -21.70
N ARG A 270 -0.76 8.72 -22.04
CA ARG A 270 -1.89 9.66 -22.17
C ARG A 270 -2.22 10.34 -20.84
N ALA A 271 -2.32 9.55 -19.78
CA ALA A 271 -2.60 10.05 -18.43
C ALA A 271 -1.50 11.00 -17.93
N ARG A 272 -0.22 10.72 -18.22
CA ARG A 272 0.91 11.61 -17.91
C ARG A 272 0.77 12.98 -18.56
N GLU A 273 0.42 13.03 -19.85
CA GLU A 273 0.21 14.30 -20.54
C GLU A 273 -1.04 15.03 -20.03
N GLN A 274 -2.09 14.34 -19.61
CA GLN A 274 -3.23 14.97 -18.94
C GLN A 274 -2.83 15.58 -17.58
N VAL A 275 -2.05 14.87 -16.77
CA VAL A 275 -1.49 15.36 -15.49
C VAL A 275 -0.67 16.64 -15.67
N ILE A 276 0.19 16.68 -16.70
CA ILE A 276 1.05 17.85 -16.97
C ILE A 276 0.21 19.01 -17.53
N ASN A 277 -0.66 18.78 -18.52
CA ASN A 277 -1.40 19.84 -19.20
C ASN A 277 -2.49 20.49 -18.33
N THR A 278 -3.07 19.76 -17.37
CA THR A 278 -3.98 20.31 -16.35
C THR A 278 -3.26 21.08 -15.24
N ARG A 279 -1.92 21.14 -15.25
CA ARG A 279 -1.08 21.69 -14.17
C ARG A 279 -1.37 21.07 -12.79
N LEU A 280 -1.87 19.83 -12.76
CA LEU A 280 -2.37 19.16 -11.55
C LEU A 280 -3.51 19.92 -10.84
N ASP A 281 -4.44 20.54 -11.58
CA ASP A 281 -5.74 20.86 -11.00
C ASP A 281 -6.49 19.58 -10.59
N TYR A 282 -6.94 19.54 -9.34
CA TYR A 282 -7.65 18.40 -8.77
C TYR A 282 -9.01 18.19 -9.45
N SER A 283 -9.76 19.26 -9.71
CA SER A 283 -11.14 19.14 -10.22
C SER A 283 -11.16 18.60 -11.65
N THR A 284 -10.27 19.11 -12.50
CA THR A 284 -10.10 18.72 -13.90
C THR A 284 -9.58 17.29 -14.00
N LEU A 285 -8.62 16.89 -13.16
CA LEU A 285 -8.14 15.51 -13.13
C LEU A 285 -9.17 14.53 -12.57
N ALA A 286 -9.90 14.86 -11.51
CA ALA A 286 -10.97 14.01 -10.99
C ALA A 286 -12.06 13.77 -12.05
N ASN A 287 -12.51 14.82 -12.74
CA ASN A 287 -13.46 14.73 -13.84
C ASN A 287 -12.91 13.93 -15.05
N SER A 288 -11.59 13.92 -15.26
CA SER A 288 -10.95 13.21 -16.37
C SER A 288 -10.63 11.74 -16.07
N PHE A 289 -10.29 11.43 -14.82
CA PHE A 289 -9.75 10.12 -14.41
C PHE A 289 -10.77 9.24 -13.69
N VAL A 290 -11.86 9.79 -13.15
CA VAL A 290 -12.89 9.07 -12.40
C VAL A 290 -14.21 9.07 -13.18
N ILE A 291 -14.73 7.88 -13.48
CA ILE A 291 -16.01 7.74 -14.20
C ILE A 291 -17.17 8.01 -13.22
N GLN A 292 -17.66 9.24 -13.18
CA GLN A 292 -18.67 9.72 -12.21
C GLN A 292 -20.06 9.08 -12.36
N GLN A 293 -20.37 8.40 -13.47
CA GLN A 293 -21.75 8.05 -13.85
C GLN A 293 -22.46 7.02 -12.94
N ASN A 294 -21.75 6.28 -12.09
CA ASN A 294 -22.28 5.10 -11.39
C ASN A 294 -22.16 5.14 -9.85
N LEU A 295 -22.22 6.33 -9.24
CA LEU A 295 -22.18 6.53 -7.77
C LEU A 295 -23.27 5.77 -6.97
N ASN A 296 -24.33 5.28 -7.64
CA ASN A 296 -25.48 4.62 -7.02
C ASN A 296 -25.70 3.15 -7.46
N LEU A 297 -24.71 2.49 -8.08
CA LEU A 297 -24.85 1.07 -8.42
C LEU A 297 -24.63 0.17 -7.20
N MET A 298 -25.48 -0.87 -7.05
CA MET A 298 -25.52 -1.74 -5.87
C MET A 298 -24.35 -2.74 -5.80
N GLY A 299 -23.13 -2.23 -5.65
CA GLY A 299 -21.96 -2.98 -5.18
C GLY A 299 -22.10 -3.33 -3.70
N GLY A 300 -23.07 -4.19 -3.36
CA GLY A 300 -23.46 -4.50 -1.99
C GLY A 300 -22.31 -5.09 -1.16
N ILE A 301 -22.17 -4.60 0.07
CA ILE A 301 -21.12 -4.96 1.06
C ILE A 301 -20.95 -6.48 1.21
N GLU A 302 -22.07 -7.20 1.15
CA GLU A 302 -22.13 -8.66 1.32
C GLU A 302 -21.43 -9.41 0.17
N SER A 303 -21.37 -8.82 -1.03
CA SER A 303 -20.97 -9.50 -2.27
C SER A 303 -19.49 -9.37 -2.64
N THR A 304 -18.74 -8.40 -2.09
CA THR A 304 -17.30 -8.27 -2.29
C THR A 304 -16.58 -9.45 -1.62
N PRO A 305 -15.78 -10.25 -2.35
CA PRO A 305 -15.15 -11.44 -1.78
C PRO A 305 -13.99 -11.10 -0.85
N TRP A 306 -13.58 -12.08 -0.05
CA TRP A 306 -12.43 -11.99 0.84
C TRP A 306 -11.15 -12.40 0.12
N SER A 307 -10.07 -11.65 0.34
CA SER A 307 -8.74 -11.98 -0.14
C SER A 307 -7.86 -12.42 1.03
N GLN A 308 -7.33 -13.64 0.97
CA GLN A 308 -6.46 -14.21 1.97
C GLN A 308 -5.02 -13.71 1.75
N VAL A 309 -4.55 -12.78 2.59
CA VAL A 309 -3.22 -12.20 2.48
C VAL A 309 -2.14 -13.10 3.08
N ASN A 310 -2.47 -13.87 4.12
CA ASN A 310 -1.67 -14.97 4.64
C ASN A 310 -2.56 -15.97 5.43
N GLU A 311 -1.97 -16.97 6.08
CA GLU A 311 -2.70 -17.99 6.86
C GLU A 311 -3.54 -17.44 8.03
N GLN A 312 -3.14 -16.30 8.61
CA GLN A 312 -3.82 -15.65 9.73
C GLN A 312 -4.78 -14.53 9.29
N LEU A 313 -4.60 -13.96 8.09
CA LEU A 313 -5.11 -12.64 7.75
C LEU A 313 -5.90 -12.62 6.43
N SER A 314 -7.18 -12.29 6.53
CA SER A 314 -8.07 -12.06 5.37
C SER A 314 -8.61 -10.64 5.38
N LEU A 315 -8.61 -9.98 4.21
CA LEU A 315 -9.12 -8.61 4.04
C LEU A 315 -10.10 -8.51 2.86
N ARG A 316 -10.97 -7.50 2.90
CA ARG A 316 -11.69 -6.97 1.73
C ARG A 316 -11.91 -5.46 1.84
N LEU A 317 -11.94 -4.76 0.70
CA LEU A 317 -12.21 -3.32 0.63
C LEU A 317 -13.69 -3.09 0.34
N ILE A 318 -14.36 -2.35 1.21
CA ILE A 318 -15.77 -1.97 1.09
C ILE A 318 -15.83 -0.48 0.77
N ALA A 319 -15.87 -0.18 -0.53
CA ALA A 319 -15.91 1.18 -1.07
C ALA A 319 -17.22 1.38 -1.86
N PRO A 320 -18.39 1.57 -1.20
CA PRO A 320 -19.68 1.60 -1.89
C PRO A 320 -19.76 2.75 -2.92
N GLN A 321 -19.16 3.90 -2.60
CA GLN A 321 -19.06 5.07 -3.48
C GLN A 321 -17.83 5.03 -4.43
N GLY A 322 -17.10 3.91 -4.48
CA GLY A 322 -15.93 3.71 -5.34
C GLY A 322 -14.69 4.47 -4.89
N ALA A 323 -13.86 4.86 -5.86
CA ALA A 323 -12.68 5.69 -5.64
C ALA A 323 -13.04 7.13 -5.24
N MET A 324 -12.07 7.86 -4.68
CA MET A 324 -12.16 9.24 -4.17
C MET A 324 -13.06 9.45 -2.95
N ASN A 325 -13.55 8.37 -2.36
CA ASN A 325 -14.51 8.42 -1.25
C ASN A 325 -14.03 7.59 -0.06
N ASP A 326 -14.59 7.89 1.10
CA ASP A 326 -14.36 7.13 2.33
C ASP A 326 -15.10 5.80 2.30
N GLY A 327 -14.57 4.82 3.03
CA GLY A 327 -15.22 3.55 3.26
C GLY A 327 -14.47 2.72 4.31
N ILE A 328 -14.54 1.40 4.17
CA ILE A 328 -14.14 0.47 5.23
C ILE A 328 -13.27 -0.65 4.68
N ILE A 329 -12.13 -0.90 5.33
CA ILE A 329 -11.35 -2.12 5.18
C ILE A 329 -11.86 -3.12 6.21
N GLN A 330 -12.45 -4.23 5.76
CA GLN A 330 -12.85 -5.32 6.65
C GLN A 330 -11.69 -6.31 6.77
N VAL A 331 -11.40 -6.74 8.00
CA VAL A 331 -10.26 -7.61 8.35
C VAL A 331 -10.71 -8.70 9.30
N ARG A 332 -10.31 -9.96 9.03
CA ARG A 332 -10.34 -11.06 10.00
C ARG A 332 -8.90 -11.46 10.34
N ILE A 333 -8.60 -11.52 11.65
CA ILE A 333 -7.33 -11.98 12.20
C ILE A 333 -7.58 -13.29 12.96
N LEU A 334 -7.07 -14.40 12.45
CA LEU A 334 -7.15 -15.71 13.07
C LEU A 334 -5.99 -15.95 14.05
N ARG A 335 -6.28 -16.60 15.18
CA ARG A 335 -5.25 -17.11 16.09
C ARG A 335 -4.70 -18.42 15.54
N THR A 336 -3.38 -18.49 15.29
CA THR A 336 -2.69 -19.73 14.92
C THR A 336 -2.70 -20.73 16.07
N ASN A 337 -3.62 -21.68 16.03
CA ASN A 337 -3.57 -22.88 16.86
C ASN A 337 -2.46 -23.80 16.29
N LYS A 338 -1.37 -24.04 17.05
CA LYS A 338 -0.30 -25.01 16.69
C LYS A 338 -0.76 -26.49 16.69
N GLN A 339 -2.06 -26.75 16.54
CA GLN A 339 -2.69 -28.06 16.44
C GLN A 339 -3.76 -28.08 15.32
N SER A 340 -3.33 -27.86 14.07
CA SER A 340 -4.09 -28.28 12.90
C SER A 340 -3.16 -28.82 11.83
N LYS A 341 -3.16 -30.15 11.70
CA LYS A 341 -2.59 -30.96 10.61
C LYS A 341 -1.10 -30.76 10.28
N LYS A 342 -0.37 -31.88 10.36
CA LYS A 342 0.52 -32.25 9.24
C LYS A 342 -0.34 -32.20 7.96
N VAL A 343 -0.27 -31.11 7.21
CA VAL A 343 -0.73 -31.14 5.81
C VAL A 343 0.25 -32.03 5.08
N THR A 344 -0.21 -33.21 4.65
CA THR A 344 0.57 -34.12 3.80
C THR A 344 1.13 -33.32 2.63
N SER A 345 2.43 -33.45 2.37
CA SER A 345 3.17 -32.62 1.42
C SER A 345 2.77 -32.88 -0.04
N HIS A 346 1.58 -32.42 -0.42
CA HIS A 346 1.18 -32.22 -1.80
C HIS A 346 2.15 -31.23 -2.43
N ARG A 347 3.11 -31.78 -3.18
CA ARG A 347 4.05 -31.04 -4.00
C ARG A 347 3.27 -30.19 -4.98
N LEU A 348 3.14 -28.89 -4.70
CA LEU A 348 2.77 -27.90 -5.72
C LEU A 348 3.94 -27.78 -6.69
N PHE A 349 3.94 -28.66 -7.69
CA PHE A 349 4.86 -28.61 -8.82
C PHE A 349 4.55 -27.38 -9.67
N ALA A 350 5.19 -26.26 -9.34
CA ALA A 350 5.38 -25.20 -10.33
C ALA A 350 6.29 -25.75 -11.44
N MET A 351 5.72 -26.08 -12.60
CA MET A 351 6.49 -26.37 -13.81
C MET A 351 7.09 -25.07 -14.33
N ASN A 352 8.19 -24.63 -13.72
CA ASN A 352 9.05 -23.59 -14.25
C ASN A 352 10.22 -24.26 -14.99
N THR A 353 10.48 -23.88 -16.24
CA THR A 353 11.29 -24.67 -17.17
C THR A 353 12.81 -24.51 -17.02
N ASP A 354 13.28 -23.72 -16.05
CA ASP A 354 14.70 -23.49 -15.78
C ASP A 354 15.28 -24.45 -14.73
N ILE A 355 15.92 -25.52 -15.22
CA ILE A 355 16.40 -26.68 -14.43
C ILE A 355 17.46 -26.31 -13.36
N ASN A 356 18.12 -25.16 -13.46
CA ASN A 356 19.37 -24.85 -12.73
C ASN A 356 19.25 -23.86 -11.54
N SER A 357 18.08 -23.71 -10.89
CA SER A 357 17.92 -22.77 -9.76
C SER A 357 17.15 -23.31 -8.53
N PHE A 358 17.38 -24.56 -8.15
CA PHE A 358 16.91 -25.12 -6.87
C PHE A 358 17.61 -24.46 -5.65
N LYS A 359 17.15 -23.29 -5.23
CA LYS A 359 17.62 -22.63 -4.01
C LYS A 359 16.75 -23.06 -2.82
N LEU A 360 17.23 -24.04 -2.05
CA LEU A 360 16.56 -24.53 -0.85
C LEU A 360 16.49 -23.42 0.21
N LEU A 361 15.29 -22.89 0.47
CA LEU A 361 15.07 -21.91 1.52
C LEU A 361 15.07 -22.61 2.89
N THR A 362 16.21 -22.58 3.58
CA THR A 362 16.31 -22.96 5.00
C THR A 362 15.57 -21.94 5.85
N VAL A 363 14.32 -22.24 6.21
CA VAL A 363 13.54 -21.47 7.19
C VAL A 363 14.20 -21.63 8.55
N ASN A 364 14.62 -20.51 9.15
CA ASN A 364 15.27 -20.52 10.45
C ASN A 364 14.19 -20.46 11.55
N ASP A 365 13.93 -21.60 12.21
CA ASP A 365 12.66 -21.88 12.93
C ASP A 365 12.57 -21.26 14.34
N ASN A 366 12.76 -19.96 14.45
CA ASN A 366 12.48 -19.19 15.67
C ASN A 366 10.98 -18.83 15.75
N SER A 367 10.11 -19.84 15.76
CA SER A 367 8.65 -19.69 15.58
C SER A 367 7.88 -19.18 16.82
N VAL A 368 8.13 -17.92 17.19
CA VAL A 368 7.18 -17.12 17.97
C VAL A 368 5.94 -16.88 17.10
N SER A 369 4.79 -17.42 17.51
CA SER A 369 3.51 -17.21 16.83
C SER A 369 2.93 -15.84 17.19
N SER A 370 3.50 -14.78 16.61
CA SER A 370 3.03 -13.41 16.78
C SER A 370 1.69 -13.18 16.06
N LEU A 371 0.80 -12.46 16.74
CA LEU A 371 -0.28 -11.72 16.09
C LEU A 371 0.30 -10.56 15.27
N PRO A 372 -0.40 -10.02 14.26
CA PRO A 372 0.08 -8.86 13.53
C PRO A 372 0.13 -7.62 14.42
N THR A 373 1.22 -6.87 14.36
CA THR A 373 1.31 -5.54 14.96
C THR A 373 0.56 -4.50 14.15
N ALA A 374 0.22 -3.36 14.78
CA ALA A 374 -0.43 -2.25 14.12
C ALA A 374 0.42 -1.66 12.96
N GLY A 375 1.74 -1.68 13.12
CA GLY A 375 2.69 -1.27 12.08
C GLY A 375 2.73 -2.22 10.89
N GLU A 376 2.70 -3.54 11.14
CA GLU A 376 2.61 -4.55 10.07
C GLU A 376 1.26 -4.47 9.34
N LEU A 377 0.14 -4.31 10.06
CA LEU A 377 -1.17 -4.18 9.44
C LEU A 377 -1.29 -2.88 8.61
N ARG A 378 -0.70 -1.77 9.07
CA ARG A 378 -0.50 -0.54 8.26
C ARG A 378 0.33 -0.80 7.01
N ASN A 379 1.48 -1.47 7.15
CA ASN A 379 2.37 -1.79 6.04
C ASN A 379 1.70 -2.68 4.98
N ILE A 380 0.87 -3.63 5.42
CA ILE A 380 0.07 -4.48 4.52
C ILE A 380 -0.95 -3.61 3.80
N ILE A 381 -1.78 -2.87 4.52
CA ILE A 381 -2.86 -2.04 3.95
C ILE A 381 -2.33 -1.03 2.92
N SER A 382 -1.24 -0.32 3.21
CA SER A 382 -0.70 0.67 2.26
C SER A 382 -0.06 0.05 1.01
N GLN A 383 0.24 -1.25 1.03
CA GLN A 383 0.74 -2.04 -0.10
C GLN A 383 -0.38 -2.75 -0.88
N LEU A 384 -1.66 -2.63 -0.47
CA LEU A 384 -2.78 -3.22 -1.18
C LEU A 384 -3.20 -2.37 -2.38
N ILE A 385 -3.54 -3.05 -3.48
CA ILE A 385 -4.39 -2.52 -4.54
C ILE A 385 -5.62 -3.41 -4.67
N GLY A 386 -6.81 -2.82 -4.58
CA GLY A 386 -8.07 -3.45 -4.92
C GLY A 386 -8.27 -3.41 -6.43
N ILE A 387 -8.09 -4.54 -7.09
CA ILE A 387 -8.39 -4.71 -8.51
C ILE A 387 -9.90 -5.02 -8.65
N PRO A 388 -10.65 -4.30 -9.50
CA PRO A 388 -12.05 -4.62 -9.72
C PRO A 388 -12.26 -6.07 -10.21
N GLU A 389 -13.43 -6.62 -9.90
CA GLU A 389 -13.91 -7.83 -10.57
C GLU A 389 -14.39 -7.54 -12.00
N ALA A 390 -14.78 -8.59 -12.73
CA ALA A 390 -15.38 -8.42 -14.05
C ALA A 390 -16.60 -7.48 -13.94
N ASN A 391 -16.64 -6.46 -14.81
CA ASN A 391 -17.58 -5.34 -14.72
C ASN A 391 -17.45 -4.50 -13.42
N GLY A 392 -16.23 -4.28 -12.90
CA GLY A 392 -15.97 -3.22 -11.92
C GLY A 392 -15.39 -1.94 -12.54
N HIS A 393 -15.42 -0.80 -11.82
CA HIS A 393 -15.06 0.51 -12.40
C HIS A 393 -13.55 0.79 -12.47
N GLN A 394 -12.87 0.79 -11.33
CA GLN A 394 -11.54 1.38 -11.23
C GLN A 394 -10.81 0.84 -10.01
N ALA A 395 -9.53 0.50 -10.16
CA ALA A 395 -8.73 0.03 -9.04
C ALA A 395 -8.49 1.12 -7.99
N ILE A 396 -8.43 0.68 -6.73
CA ILE A 396 -8.28 1.55 -5.56
C ILE A 396 -7.09 1.15 -4.70
N THR A 397 -6.52 2.13 -4.02
CA THR A 397 -5.53 1.96 -2.94
C THR A 397 -6.04 2.74 -1.72
N ALA A 398 -5.45 2.59 -0.54
CA ALA A 398 -6.03 3.15 0.69
C ALA A 398 -5.01 3.83 1.61
N SER A 399 -5.41 4.97 2.19
CA SER A 399 -4.93 5.41 3.51
C SER A 399 -5.94 5.03 4.58
N ILE A 400 -5.46 4.80 5.81
CA ILE A 400 -6.30 4.57 6.98
C ILE A 400 -6.68 5.92 7.57
N LEU A 401 -7.95 6.10 7.88
CA LEU A 401 -8.43 7.31 8.54
C LEU A 401 -8.17 7.23 10.04
N SER A 402 -7.60 8.31 10.57
CA SER A 402 -7.47 8.54 12.02
C SER A 402 -8.84 8.64 12.69
N PRO A 403 -8.94 8.41 14.02
CA PRO A 403 -10.17 8.70 14.73
C PRO A 403 -10.56 10.18 14.56
N PRO A 404 -11.87 10.49 14.38
CA PRO A 404 -12.39 11.83 14.57
C PRO A 404 -11.90 12.43 15.89
N GLU A 405 -11.75 13.75 15.96
CA GLU A 405 -11.11 14.47 17.08
C GLU A 405 -11.80 14.29 18.47
N ILE A 406 -12.97 13.67 18.48
CA ILE A 406 -13.75 13.24 19.67
C ILE A 406 -13.17 11.94 20.28
N MET A 407 -12.41 11.16 19.51
CA MET A 407 -11.81 9.86 19.87
C MET A 407 -10.28 9.81 19.66
N SER A 408 -9.62 10.96 19.43
CA SER A 408 -8.16 11.03 19.38
C SER A 408 -7.53 11.22 20.77
N ARG A 409 -8.26 11.81 21.73
CA ARG A 409 -7.79 12.04 23.10
C ARG A 409 -7.98 10.79 23.96
N THR A 410 -6.92 10.37 24.64
CA THR A 410 -6.95 9.31 25.67
C THR A 410 -7.06 9.87 27.09
N ASP A 411 -6.94 11.19 27.26
CA ASP A 411 -6.94 11.87 28.56
C ASP A 411 -8.35 12.02 29.19
N ARG A 412 -8.46 12.79 30.28
CA ARG A 412 -9.74 13.09 30.93
C ARG A 412 -10.68 13.94 30.06
N LEU A 413 -10.15 14.69 29.10
CA LEU A 413 -10.94 15.44 28.12
C LEU A 413 -11.46 14.51 27.03
N GLY A 414 -10.71 13.46 26.68
CA GLY A 414 -11.19 12.31 25.91
C GLY A 414 -12.33 11.56 26.59
N ALA A 415 -12.30 11.41 27.92
CA ALA A 415 -13.41 10.83 28.69
C ALA A 415 -14.66 11.72 28.67
N LEU A 416 -14.49 13.05 28.80
CA LEU A 416 -15.56 14.03 28.66
C LEU A 416 -16.15 14.03 27.23
N GLN A 417 -15.28 14.02 26.21
CA GLN A 417 -15.66 13.93 24.79
C GLN A 417 -16.42 12.63 24.45
N ALA A 418 -16.03 11.49 25.03
CA ALA A 418 -16.70 10.21 24.79
C ALA A 418 -18.09 10.10 25.46
N THR A 419 -18.44 11.02 26.36
CA THR A 419 -19.67 10.95 27.16
C THR A 419 -20.65 12.12 26.94
N LYS A 420 -20.20 13.25 26.38
CA LYS A 420 -21.03 14.46 26.17
C LYS A 420 -22.26 14.30 25.27
N GLU A 421 -22.24 13.37 24.32
CA GLU A 421 -23.32 13.19 23.34
C GLU A 421 -24.51 12.35 23.87
N PHE A 422 -24.41 11.84 25.10
CA PHE A 422 -25.47 11.02 25.70
C PHE A 422 -26.64 11.88 26.20
N LYS A 423 -27.87 11.50 25.82
CA LYS A 423 -29.07 12.29 26.12
C LYS A 423 -29.47 12.21 27.61
N PRO A 424 -30.07 13.28 28.18
CA PRO A 424 -30.66 13.23 29.52
C PRO A 424 -31.56 12.01 29.74
N GLY A 425 -31.48 11.41 30.92
CA GLY A 425 -32.18 10.17 31.26
C GLY A 425 -31.44 8.87 30.88
N THR A 426 -30.26 8.95 30.26
CA THR A 426 -29.36 7.79 30.05
C THR A 426 -28.28 7.68 31.13
N VAL A 427 -27.71 6.48 31.29
CA VAL A 427 -26.52 6.26 32.14
C VAL A 427 -25.36 7.16 31.71
N GLY A 428 -25.10 7.26 30.41
CA GLY A 428 -24.01 8.06 29.83
C GLY A 428 -24.10 9.55 30.15
N TYR A 429 -25.30 10.12 30.24
CA TYR A 429 -25.48 11.51 30.68
C TYR A 429 -25.12 11.72 32.15
N GLY A 430 -25.44 10.75 33.01
CA GLY A 430 -25.02 10.75 34.43
C GLY A 430 -23.51 10.56 34.59
N VAL A 431 -22.90 9.73 33.75
CA VAL A 431 -21.44 9.58 33.65
C VAL A 431 -20.79 10.88 33.18
N TYR A 432 -21.29 11.50 32.10
CA TYR A 432 -20.83 12.78 31.61
C TYR A 432 -20.88 13.86 32.70
N LYS A 433 -22.02 14.05 33.37
CA LYS A 433 -22.15 15.05 34.42
C LYS A 433 -21.29 14.76 35.65
N ALA A 434 -21.02 13.49 35.96
CA ALA A 434 -20.06 13.12 37.00
C ALA A 434 -18.60 13.44 36.58
N ILE A 435 -18.20 13.18 35.33
CA ILE A 435 -16.87 13.52 34.78
C ILE A 435 -16.70 15.04 34.72
N GLU A 436 -17.70 15.76 34.22
CA GLU A 436 -17.77 17.22 34.18
C GLU A 436 -17.56 17.78 35.59
N ALA A 437 -18.37 17.38 36.57
CA ALA A 437 -18.29 17.89 37.94
C ALA A 437 -16.98 17.52 38.67
N LEU A 438 -16.52 16.27 38.56
CA LEU A 438 -15.34 15.78 39.30
C LEU A 438 -14.01 16.24 38.73
N TYR A 439 -13.92 16.50 37.42
CA TYR A 439 -12.64 16.80 36.74
C TYR A 439 -12.55 18.23 36.18
N TYR A 440 -13.68 18.91 35.93
CA TYR A 440 -13.73 20.20 35.23
C TYR A 440 -14.66 21.24 35.88
N GLY A 441 -15.54 20.85 36.79
CA GLY A 441 -16.75 21.62 37.11
C GLY A 441 -16.60 22.74 38.15
N ASN A 442 -15.55 22.73 38.98
CA ASN A 442 -15.12 23.85 39.82
C ASN A 442 -13.83 23.52 40.59
N GLU A 443 -13.38 24.44 41.46
CA GLU A 443 -12.14 24.39 42.24
C GLU A 443 -12.04 23.26 43.30
N PHE A 444 -12.94 22.27 43.30
CA PHE A 444 -13.11 21.20 44.30
C PHE A 444 -11.88 20.32 44.59
N LEU A 445 -10.80 20.43 43.81
CA LEU A 445 -9.52 19.75 44.06
C LEU A 445 -8.33 20.71 44.24
N GLY A 446 -8.59 22.01 44.47
CA GLY A 446 -7.54 23.01 44.73
C GLY A 446 -6.70 23.32 43.51
N GLY A 447 -7.32 23.86 42.45
CA GLY A 447 -6.59 24.33 41.26
C GLY A 447 -6.10 23.24 40.28
N TYR A 448 -6.53 21.98 40.45
CA TYR A 448 -6.10 20.85 39.61
C TYR A 448 -6.55 20.90 38.13
N GLY A 449 -7.17 21.99 37.66
CA GLY A 449 -7.39 22.24 36.23
C GLY A 449 -6.09 22.24 35.41
N ALA A 450 -4.98 22.72 35.99
CA ALA A 450 -3.64 22.62 35.40
C ALA A 450 -3.06 21.19 35.39
N PHE A 451 -3.71 20.23 36.05
CA PHE A 451 -3.25 18.85 36.23
C PHE A 451 -4.23 17.79 35.69
N ALA A 452 -5.36 18.17 35.10
CA ALA A 452 -6.40 17.23 34.66
C ALA A 452 -5.88 16.11 33.73
N ASN A 453 -4.92 16.43 32.85
CA ASN A 453 -4.31 15.45 31.95
C ASN A 453 -3.19 14.63 32.59
N LYS A 454 -2.56 15.15 33.66
CA LYS A 454 -1.40 14.53 34.33
C LYS A 454 -1.75 13.23 35.07
N TYR A 455 -2.98 13.13 35.54
CA TYR A 455 -3.49 11.98 36.31
C TYR A 455 -4.58 11.23 35.51
N SER A 456 -4.36 11.05 34.20
CA SER A 456 -5.37 10.53 33.28
C SER A 456 -5.26 9.04 32.93
N ALA A 457 -4.06 8.45 32.92
CA ALA A 457 -3.82 7.01 32.71
C ALA A 457 -4.43 6.36 31.45
N GLU A 458 -4.79 7.16 30.42
CA GLU A 458 -5.57 6.75 29.24
C GLU A 458 -7.08 6.48 29.51
N ILE A 459 -7.69 7.10 30.53
CA ILE A 459 -9.11 6.93 30.91
C ILE A 459 -10.11 7.28 29.80
N GLY A 460 -9.77 8.19 28.87
CA GLY A 460 -10.58 8.47 27.69
C GLY A 460 -10.75 7.23 26.81
N THR A 461 -9.70 6.42 26.66
CA THR A 461 -9.73 5.15 25.94
C THR A 461 -10.68 4.14 26.59
N PHE A 462 -10.79 4.14 27.93
CA PHE A 462 -11.78 3.31 28.63
C PHE A 462 -13.21 3.70 28.27
N PHE A 463 -13.56 5.00 28.36
CA PHE A 463 -14.92 5.45 28.04
C PHE A 463 -15.26 5.36 26.54
N GLN A 464 -14.26 5.31 25.65
CA GLN A 464 -14.44 5.10 24.21
C GLN A 464 -14.68 3.63 23.81
N ARG A 465 -14.49 2.65 24.71
CA ARG A 465 -14.74 1.24 24.42
C ARG A 465 -16.20 1.00 24.02
N SER A 466 -16.44 0.16 23.01
CA SER A 466 -17.79 -0.11 22.52
C SER A 466 -18.69 -0.76 23.58
N ASP A 467 -18.19 -1.64 24.44
CA ASP A 467 -18.98 -2.25 25.50
C ASP A 467 -19.42 -1.24 26.58
N ILE A 468 -18.52 -0.32 26.97
CA ILE A 468 -18.84 0.79 27.87
C ILE A 468 -19.82 1.77 27.20
N GLN A 469 -19.66 2.07 25.91
CA GLN A 469 -20.58 2.90 25.14
C GLN A 469 -22.00 2.30 25.05
N GLU A 470 -22.16 0.99 24.80
CA GLU A 470 -23.48 0.34 24.81
C GLU A 470 -24.11 0.33 26.21
N LEU A 471 -23.33 0.09 27.28
CA LEU A 471 -23.82 0.21 28.66
C LEU A 471 -24.31 1.64 28.98
N MET A 472 -23.60 2.66 28.49
CA MET A 472 -23.97 4.06 28.69
C MET A 472 -25.24 4.49 27.94
N LYS A 473 -25.65 3.79 26.88
CA LYS A 473 -26.93 4.08 26.18
C LYS A 473 -28.16 3.67 26.98
N GLN A 474 -28.01 2.84 28.01
CA GLN A 474 -29.15 2.33 28.78
C GLN A 474 -29.89 3.46 29.51
N PRO A 475 -31.22 3.33 29.71
CA PRO A 475 -31.97 4.22 30.59
C PRO A 475 -31.36 4.23 31.99
N ILE A 476 -31.37 5.38 32.65
CA ILE A 476 -30.70 5.53 33.93
C ILE A 476 -31.35 4.66 35.02
N ASN A 477 -30.53 3.84 35.67
CA ASN A 477 -30.97 2.84 36.64
C ASN A 477 -29.77 2.49 37.53
N SER A 478 -29.98 2.43 38.85
CA SER A 478 -28.95 2.07 39.83
C SER A 478 -28.13 0.84 39.45
N GLN A 479 -28.74 -0.17 38.83
CA GLN A 479 -28.04 -1.37 38.37
C GLN A 479 -27.17 -1.13 37.11
N ALA A 480 -27.65 -0.36 36.14
CA ALA A 480 -26.91 -0.06 34.92
C ALA A 480 -25.75 0.91 35.19
N ASN A 481 -25.98 1.92 36.03
CA ASN A 481 -24.92 2.78 36.58
C ASN A 481 -23.87 1.97 37.36
N LEU A 482 -24.29 0.97 38.13
CA LEU A 482 -23.37 0.09 38.87
C LEU A 482 -22.50 -0.78 37.93
N LEU A 483 -23.00 -1.20 36.77
CA LEU A 483 -22.18 -1.93 35.78
C LEU A 483 -21.06 -1.05 35.21
N VAL A 484 -21.37 0.19 34.77
CA VAL A 484 -20.35 1.13 34.29
C VAL A 484 -19.37 1.51 35.40
N ALA A 485 -19.87 1.78 36.60
CA ALA A 485 -19.06 2.11 37.76
C ALA A 485 -18.13 0.97 38.22
N LYS A 486 -18.53 -0.29 38.08
CA LYS A 486 -17.67 -1.46 38.33
C LYS A 486 -16.58 -1.57 37.27
N ALA A 487 -16.93 -1.52 35.99
CA ALA A 487 -15.95 -1.58 34.91
C ALA A 487 -14.89 -0.46 34.99
N GLU A 488 -15.28 0.75 35.42
CA GLU A 488 -14.34 1.86 35.64
C GLU A 488 -13.47 1.63 36.90
N PHE A 489 -14.02 1.07 37.97
CA PHE A 489 -13.26 0.71 39.18
C PHE A 489 -12.26 -0.42 38.90
N ASP A 490 -12.63 -1.43 38.12
CA ASP A 490 -11.76 -2.52 37.67
C ASP A 490 -10.62 -1.99 36.80
N TYR A 491 -10.92 -1.02 35.91
CA TYR A 491 -9.91 -0.31 35.12
C TYR A 491 -8.91 0.45 35.99
N TRP A 492 -9.36 1.24 36.98
CA TRP A 492 -8.44 1.93 37.91
C TRP A 492 -7.66 0.93 38.78
N THR A 493 -8.26 -0.20 39.15
CA THR A 493 -7.58 -1.29 39.88
C THR A 493 -6.48 -1.93 39.05
N PHE A 494 -6.69 -2.09 37.74
CA PHE A 494 -5.65 -2.52 36.80
C PHE A 494 -4.51 -1.49 36.72
N VAL A 495 -4.80 -0.20 36.54
CA VAL A 495 -3.78 0.87 36.51
C VAL A 495 -2.95 0.92 37.79
N GLN A 496 -3.58 0.81 38.96
CA GLN A 496 -2.91 0.80 40.26
C GLN A 496 -1.87 -0.33 40.38
N ASN A 497 -2.25 -1.54 39.94
CA ASN A 497 -1.46 -2.76 40.13
C ASN A 497 -0.49 -3.06 38.98
N ASN A 498 -0.66 -2.43 37.81
CA ASN A 498 0.19 -2.66 36.65
C ASN A 498 1.62 -2.15 36.88
N PRO A 499 2.67 -3.00 36.82
CA PRO A 499 4.05 -2.56 37.02
C PRO A 499 4.54 -1.58 35.93
N ARG A 500 3.86 -1.49 34.78
CA ARG A 500 4.20 -0.59 33.66
C ARG A 500 3.52 0.79 33.74
N SER A 501 2.49 0.97 34.56
CA SER A 501 1.85 2.29 34.75
C SER A 501 2.77 3.22 35.54
N THR A 502 2.81 4.51 35.16
CA THR A 502 3.71 5.50 35.75
C THR A 502 3.32 5.81 37.21
N ALA A 503 4.21 6.51 37.93
CA ALA A 503 3.88 7.01 39.27
C ALA A 503 2.67 7.97 39.26
N GLU A 504 2.49 8.70 38.17
CA GLU A 504 1.42 9.70 38.01
C GLU A 504 0.09 9.01 37.69
N ASP A 505 0.09 7.98 36.83
CA ASP A 505 -1.08 7.13 36.57
C ASP A 505 -1.56 6.43 37.86
N LYS A 506 -0.61 5.94 38.68
CA LYS A 506 -0.89 5.27 39.94
C LYS A 506 -1.43 6.21 41.02
N GLU A 507 -0.99 7.46 41.05
CA GLU A 507 -1.61 8.47 41.91
C GLU A 507 -3.03 8.82 41.42
N GLY A 508 -3.25 8.91 40.11
CA GLY A 508 -4.58 9.04 39.52
C GLY A 508 -5.53 7.90 39.90
N ALA A 509 -5.05 6.66 39.81
CA ALA A 509 -5.78 5.46 40.25
C ALA A 509 -6.07 5.49 41.76
N ARG A 510 -5.09 5.82 42.60
CA ARG A 510 -5.25 5.92 44.07
C ARG A 510 -6.30 6.96 44.47
N ILE A 511 -6.37 8.08 43.76
CA ILE A 511 -7.40 9.11 43.94
C ILE A 511 -8.77 8.56 43.52
N ALA A 512 -8.85 7.92 42.36
CA ALA A 512 -10.10 7.39 41.82
C ALA A 512 -10.70 6.25 42.67
N LEU A 513 -9.88 5.31 43.14
CA LEU A 513 -10.30 4.11 43.88
C LEU A 513 -10.89 4.40 45.27
N LYS A 514 -10.81 5.64 45.78
CA LYS A 514 -11.53 6.08 46.99
C LYS A 514 -13.06 6.00 46.84
N PHE A 515 -13.57 6.08 45.61
CA PHE A 515 -15.01 5.93 45.34
C PHE A 515 -15.30 4.49 44.93
N SER A 516 -16.02 3.74 45.78
CA SER A 516 -16.51 2.40 45.42
C SER A 516 -17.49 2.45 44.24
N PRO A 517 -17.71 1.34 43.52
CA PRO A 517 -18.67 1.30 42.41
C PRO A 517 -20.08 1.78 42.80
N GLU A 518 -20.54 1.45 44.01
CA GLU A 518 -21.85 1.82 44.54
C GLU A 518 -21.95 3.31 44.86
N VAL A 519 -20.83 3.94 45.24
CA VAL A 519 -20.74 5.40 45.46
C VAL A 519 -20.72 6.12 44.11
N ARG A 520 -19.90 5.66 43.15
CA ARG A 520 -19.84 6.20 41.78
C ARG A 520 -21.20 6.11 41.08
N ALA A 521 -21.87 4.97 41.15
CA ALA A 521 -23.20 4.78 40.58
C ALA A 521 -24.23 5.77 41.16
N LYS A 522 -24.18 6.04 42.47
CA LYS A 522 -25.03 7.04 43.13
C LYS A 522 -24.69 8.47 42.69
N LEU A 523 -23.40 8.81 42.53
CA LEU A 523 -23.01 10.12 41.96
C LEU A 523 -23.60 10.32 40.56
N GLN A 524 -23.44 9.34 39.67
CA GLN A 524 -23.98 9.41 38.31
C GLN A 524 -25.51 9.60 38.29
N VAL A 525 -26.23 8.88 39.16
CA VAL A 525 -27.69 9.02 39.31
C VAL A 525 -28.09 10.40 39.85
N TYR A 526 -27.41 10.91 40.88
CA TYR A 526 -27.69 12.24 41.42
C TYR A 526 -27.40 13.34 40.39
N TYR A 527 -26.25 13.29 39.71
CA TYR A 527 -25.87 14.28 38.70
C TYR A 527 -26.81 14.29 37.48
N ALA A 528 -27.24 13.12 36.99
CA ALA A 528 -28.21 13.06 35.89
C ALA A 528 -29.59 13.65 36.26
N ASN A 529 -30.01 13.48 37.51
CA ASN A 529 -31.27 13.97 38.04
C ASN A 529 -31.21 15.44 38.52
N GLY A 530 -30.03 16.10 38.42
CA GLY A 530 -29.83 17.46 38.91
C GLY A 530 -29.75 17.59 40.45
N ASP A 531 -29.58 16.49 41.18
CA ASP A 531 -29.42 16.48 42.65
C ASP A 531 -27.96 16.76 43.04
N TYR A 532 -27.47 17.93 42.63
CA TYR A 532 -26.10 18.38 42.89
C TYR A 532 -25.80 18.44 44.40
N THR A 533 -26.80 18.73 45.25
CA THR A 533 -26.66 18.75 46.71
C THR A 533 -26.33 17.37 47.27
N ARG A 534 -27.07 16.31 46.92
CA ARG A 534 -26.73 14.95 47.38
C ARG A 534 -25.45 14.42 46.73
N ALA A 535 -25.14 14.81 45.48
CA ALA A 535 -23.87 14.47 44.85
C ALA A 535 -22.67 15.05 45.63
N ASN A 536 -22.71 16.35 45.94
CA ASN A 536 -21.65 17.05 46.69
C ASN A 536 -21.48 16.49 48.11
N LEU A 537 -22.58 16.23 48.84
CA LEU A 537 -22.52 15.58 50.15
C LEU A 537 -21.90 14.16 50.08
N LEU A 538 -22.16 13.43 49.00
CA LEU A 538 -21.57 12.10 48.79
C LEU A 538 -20.07 12.19 48.42
N ILE A 539 -19.62 13.26 47.76
CA ILE A 539 -18.19 13.56 47.55
C ILE A 539 -17.52 13.85 48.90
N ILE A 540 -18.03 14.81 49.69
CA ILE A 540 -17.49 15.16 51.02
C ILE A 540 -17.28 13.92 51.88
N LYS A 541 -18.29 13.05 51.96
CA LYS A 541 -18.26 11.84 52.81
C LYS A 541 -17.19 10.83 52.42
N ASN A 542 -16.84 10.73 51.13
CA ASN A 542 -15.84 9.78 50.62
C ASN A 542 -14.48 10.42 50.34
N TYR A 543 -14.38 11.75 50.46
CA TYR A 543 -13.15 12.51 50.25
C TYR A 543 -12.99 13.62 51.32
N PRO A 544 -12.90 13.25 52.62
CA PRO A 544 -12.67 14.22 53.69
C PRO A 544 -11.35 14.95 53.46
N GLY A 545 -11.42 16.28 53.30
CA GLY A 545 -10.30 17.13 52.89
C GLY A 545 -10.62 18.07 51.71
N ILE A 546 -11.71 17.83 50.97
CA ILE A 546 -12.25 18.83 50.03
C ILE A 546 -13.06 19.87 50.83
N ILE A 547 -12.66 21.14 50.71
CA ILE A 547 -13.42 22.29 51.19
C ILE A 547 -14.31 22.77 50.05
N PHE A 548 -15.54 23.15 50.39
CA PHE A 548 -16.51 23.77 49.47
C PHE A 548 -16.55 25.26 49.77
N HIS A 549 -16.46 26.07 48.71
CA HIS A 549 -16.65 27.53 48.72
C HIS A 549 -17.90 27.85 47.87
#